data_AF-A0A1A8QPJ2-F1
#
_entry.id   AF-A0A1A8QPJ2-F1
#
_cell.length_a   1.000
_cell.length_b   1.000
_cell.length_c   1.000
_cell.angle_alpha   90.00
_cell.angle_beta   90.00
_cell.angle_gamma   90.00
#
_symmetry.space_group_name_H-M   'P 1'
#
loop_
_entity.id
_entity.type
_entity.pdbx_description
1 polymer ?
#
loop_
_entity_poly.entity_id
_entity_poly.type
_entity_poly.pdbx_seq_one_letter_code
_entity_poly.pdbx_strand_id
1 'polypeptide(L)'
;AEVLWTERHGNTTHTYHSKDKYFSVRQYFVQDKNLKHGKQIQLTNQSSETYSNVLPPGIHVYRFSFQFPHQNIPPSFKGAHGKIVYLLEARLSRSLRMDKKESTKLSFVPRPDLSPASGVMTPQHESK
;
A
#
# COMPACT_ATOMS: atom_id res chain seq x y z
N ALA A 1 -2.37 -4.14 7.82
CA ALA A 1 -3.50 -4.41 8.72
C ALA A 1 -3.38 -3.53 9.95
N GLU A 2 -4.50 -3.19 10.56
CA GLU A 2 -4.54 -2.52 11.87
C GLU A 2 -5.66 -3.16 12.66
N VAL A 3 -5.36 -3.55 13.90
CA VAL A 3 -6.31 -4.17 14.82
C VAL A 3 -6.32 -3.40 16.13
N LEU A 4 -7.51 -3.28 16.71
CA LEU A 4 -7.74 -2.65 17.99
C LEU A 4 -8.94 -3.32 18.67
N TRP A 5 -8.73 -3.84 19.87
CA TRP A 5 -9.80 -4.44 20.66
C TRP A 5 -9.63 -4.11 22.13
N THR A 6 -10.73 -4.26 22.87
CA THR A 6 -10.77 -4.02 24.30
C THR A 6 -11.18 -5.30 25.03
N GLU A 7 -10.57 -5.52 26.19
CA GLU A 7 -10.88 -6.65 27.07
C GLU A 7 -11.14 -6.12 28.47
N ARG A 8 -12.20 -6.61 29.11
CA ARG A 8 -12.54 -6.23 30.48
C ARG A 8 -12.08 -7.31 31.44
N HIS A 9 -11.21 -6.93 32.37
CA HIS A 9 -10.79 -7.77 33.48
C HIS A 9 -11.24 -7.13 34.79
N GLY A 10 -12.30 -7.67 35.38
CA GLY A 10 -12.94 -7.11 36.59
C GLY A 10 -13.48 -5.70 36.34
N ASN A 11 -12.96 -4.72 37.08
CA ASN A 11 -13.33 -3.31 36.92
C ASN A 11 -12.40 -2.52 35.97
N THR A 12 -11.38 -3.18 35.40
CA THR A 12 -10.41 -2.54 34.51
C THR A 12 -10.71 -2.94 33.07
N THR A 13 -10.64 -1.98 32.15
CA THR A 13 -10.71 -2.23 30.71
C THR A 13 -9.34 -2.00 30.10
N HIS A 14 -8.80 -3.02 29.45
CA HIS A 14 -7.54 -2.95 28.71
C HIS A 14 -7.83 -2.74 27.22
N THR A 15 -7.02 -1.92 26.56
CA THR A 15 -7.08 -1.72 25.11
C THR A 15 -5.79 -2.23 24.49
N TYR A 16 -5.92 -3.08 23.47
CA TYR A 16 -4.81 -3.63 22.71
C TYR A 16 -4.84 -3.08 21.29
N HIS A 17 -3.66 -2.82 20.73
CA HIS A 17 -3.48 -2.30 19.38
C HIS A 17 -2.28 -2.97 18.70
N SER A 18 -2.44 -3.29 17.42
CA SER A 18 -1.33 -3.73 16.58
C SER A 18 -1.51 -3.25 15.14
N LYS A 19 -0.39 -3.04 14.44
CA LYS A 19 -0.37 -2.52 13.08
C LYS A 19 0.77 -3.10 12.26
N ASP A 20 0.40 -3.78 11.19
CA ASP A 20 1.34 -4.44 10.28
C ASP A 20 1.25 -3.88 8.87
N LYS A 21 2.39 -3.82 8.18
CA LYS A 21 2.49 -3.39 6.78
C LYS A 21 2.95 -4.57 5.93
N TYR A 22 2.08 -5.02 5.03
CA TYR A 22 2.40 -6.13 4.11
C TYR A 22 3.43 -5.74 3.05
N PHE A 23 3.25 -4.58 2.41
CA PHE A 23 4.21 -4.07 1.43
C PHE A 23 4.20 -2.55 1.34
N SER A 24 5.24 -1.99 0.74
CA SER A 24 5.32 -0.58 0.35
C SER A 24 6.21 -0.47 -0.89
N VAL A 25 5.60 -0.22 -2.05
CA VAL A 25 6.31 0.01 -3.31
C VAL A 25 6.32 1.51 -3.61
N ARG A 26 7.44 2.03 -4.09
CA ARG A 26 7.58 3.43 -4.49
C ARG A 26 8.16 3.51 -5.91
N GLN A 27 7.54 4.34 -6.73
CA GLN A 27 8.00 4.70 -8.06
C GLN A 27 8.27 6.20 -8.10
N TYR A 28 9.26 6.63 -8.86
CA TYR A 28 9.69 8.02 -8.95
C TYR A 28 9.69 8.47 -10.41
N PHE A 29 9.04 9.59 -10.70
CA PHE A 29 9.11 10.24 -12.01
C PHE A 29 10.36 11.11 -12.10
N VAL A 30 10.50 12.02 -11.13
CA VAL A 30 11.60 12.96 -11.03
C VAL A 30 12.41 12.58 -9.80
N GLN A 31 13.70 12.30 -10.00
CA GLN A 31 14.62 11.97 -8.91
C GLN A 31 15.60 13.12 -8.70
N ASP A 32 15.81 13.51 -7.45
CA ASP A 32 16.94 14.35 -7.09
C ASP A 32 18.23 13.53 -7.22
N LYS A 33 19.18 14.01 -8.01
CA LYS A 33 20.48 13.35 -8.22
C LYS A 33 21.24 13.10 -6.92
N ASN A 34 20.92 13.85 -5.85
CA ASN A 34 21.55 13.73 -4.54
C ASN A 34 20.91 12.64 -3.65
N LEU A 35 19.72 12.12 -3.99
CA LEU A 35 19.05 11.11 -3.20
C LEU A 35 19.48 9.69 -3.60
N LYS A 36 20.62 9.24 -3.06
CA LYS A 36 21.00 7.82 -3.05
C LYS A 36 20.13 7.07 -2.04
N HIS A 37 18.98 6.55 -2.44
CA HIS A 37 18.13 5.76 -1.55
C HIS A 37 17.68 4.45 -2.21
N GLY A 38 18.50 3.40 -2.13
CA GLY A 38 18.10 2.03 -2.42
C GLY A 38 17.60 1.74 -3.85
N LYS A 39 17.06 0.54 -4.05
CA LYS A 39 16.53 0.02 -5.33
C LYS A 39 15.24 0.76 -5.70
N GLN A 40 15.35 1.95 -6.29
CA GLN A 40 14.20 2.76 -6.74
C GLN A 40 13.80 2.39 -8.16
N ILE A 41 12.49 2.38 -8.44
CA ILE A 41 11.96 2.24 -9.79
C ILE A 41 11.78 3.66 -10.36
N GLN A 42 12.65 4.04 -11.29
CA GLN A 42 12.53 5.30 -12.03
C GLN A 42 11.62 5.09 -13.25
N LEU A 43 10.61 5.94 -13.39
CA LEU A 43 9.68 5.90 -14.52
C LEU A 43 10.16 6.85 -15.63
N THR A 44 10.01 6.40 -16.87
CA THR A 44 10.30 7.18 -18.08
C THR A 44 9.01 7.61 -18.76
N ASN A 45 9.10 8.63 -19.62
CA ASN A 45 8.01 9.09 -20.45
C ASN A 45 7.77 8.11 -21.63
N GLN A 46 6.81 8.43 -22.50
CA GLN A 46 6.47 7.60 -23.67
C GLN A 46 7.62 7.48 -24.69
N SER A 47 8.52 8.47 -24.71
CA SER A 47 9.75 8.47 -25.53
C SER A 47 10.92 7.75 -24.85
N SER A 48 10.68 7.06 -23.73
CA SER A 48 11.71 6.41 -22.90
C SER A 48 12.75 7.36 -22.29
N GLU A 49 12.41 8.65 -22.16
CA GLU A 49 13.27 9.65 -21.53
C GLU A 49 12.90 9.85 -20.06
N THR A 50 13.86 10.30 -19.25
CA THR A 50 13.62 10.64 -17.85
C THR A 50 12.88 11.97 -17.72
N TYR A 51 12.04 12.10 -16.71
CA TYR A 51 11.35 13.36 -16.46
C TYR A 51 12.30 14.43 -15.92
N SER A 52 12.21 15.63 -16.50
CA SER A 52 12.95 16.81 -16.04
C SER A 52 12.58 17.18 -14.60
N ASN A 53 13.57 17.66 -13.84
CA ASN A 53 13.36 18.24 -12.51
C ASN A 53 12.85 19.68 -12.54
N VAL A 54 12.85 20.32 -13.72
CA VAL A 54 12.29 21.65 -13.95
C VAL A 54 11.01 21.49 -14.73
N LEU A 55 9.91 22.00 -14.16
CA LEU A 55 8.58 21.95 -14.77
C LEU A 55 8.21 23.33 -15.32
N PRO A 56 7.95 23.46 -16.63
CA PRO A 56 7.43 24.71 -17.18
C PRO A 56 6.00 24.94 -16.69
N PRO A 57 5.49 26.19 -16.77
CA PRO A 57 4.08 26.49 -16.52
C PRO A 57 3.17 25.62 -17.40
N GLY A 58 2.13 25.03 -16.81
CA GLY A 58 1.18 24.20 -17.55
C GLY A 58 0.65 23.02 -16.73
N ILE A 59 -0.02 22.10 -17.43
CA ILE A 59 -0.59 20.88 -16.87
C ILE A 59 0.34 19.71 -17.20
N HIS A 60 0.75 18.99 -16.15
CA HIS A 60 1.65 17.85 -16.26
C HIS A 60 0.92 16.58 -15.84
N VAL A 61 0.86 15.59 -16.73
CA VAL A 61 0.19 14.31 -16.49
C VAL A 61 1.22 13.18 -16.49
N TYR A 62 1.34 12.52 -15.34
CA TYR A 62 2.27 11.42 -15.14
C TYR A 62 1.51 10.10 -15.07
N ARG A 63 1.68 9.25 -16.08
CA ARG A 63 1.08 7.91 -16.12
C ARG A 63 1.98 6.93 -15.38
N PHE A 64 1.38 6.08 -14.57
CA PHE A 64 2.09 5.04 -13.83
C PHE A 64 1.24 3.77 -13.75
N SER A 65 1.90 2.67 -13.41
CA SER A 65 1.24 1.42 -13.10
C SER A 65 1.94 0.73 -11.94
N PHE A 66 1.16 0.17 -11.03
CA PHE A 66 1.65 -0.69 -9.97
C PHE A 66 1.06 -2.07 -10.15
N GLN A 67 1.89 -3.10 -9.98
CA GLN A 67 1.42 -4.46 -9.80
C GLN A 67 1.42 -4.78 -8.31
N PHE A 68 0.33 -5.38 -7.83
CA PHE A 68 0.32 -5.94 -6.49
C PHE A 68 1.38 -7.05 -6.42
N PRO A 69 2.13 -7.16 -5.30
CA PRO A 69 3.10 -8.24 -5.15
C PRO A 69 2.42 -9.61 -5.30
N HIS A 70 3.09 -10.56 -5.94
CA HIS A 70 2.61 -11.94 -6.11
C HIS A 70 2.59 -12.74 -4.78
N GLN A 71 2.92 -12.11 -3.65
CA GLN A 71 2.82 -12.71 -2.33
C GLN A 71 1.37 -12.92 -1.93
N ASN A 72 1.13 -13.86 -1.01
CA ASN A 72 -0.18 -14.11 -0.42
C ASN A 72 -0.59 -12.93 0.50
N ILE A 73 -1.02 -11.83 -0.13
CA ILE A 73 -1.53 -10.65 0.56
C ILE A 73 -3.05 -10.81 0.79
N PRO A 74 -3.55 -10.46 1.99
CA PRO A 74 -4.95 -10.68 2.32
C PRO A 74 -5.89 -9.72 1.55
N PRO A 75 -7.17 -10.07 1.39
CA PRO A 75 -8.16 -9.13 0.86
C PRO A 75 -8.27 -7.86 1.71
N SER A 76 -8.80 -6.79 1.10
CA SER A 76 -9.24 -5.63 1.87
C SER A 76 -10.36 -6.03 2.83
N PHE A 77 -10.31 -5.53 4.06
CA PHE A 77 -11.24 -5.92 5.11
C PHE A 77 -11.55 -4.75 6.04
N LYS A 78 -12.75 -4.74 6.61
CA LYS A 78 -13.14 -3.82 7.69
C LYS A 78 -14.13 -4.52 8.61
N GLY A 79 -13.80 -4.61 9.89
CA GLY A 79 -14.64 -5.16 10.94
C GLY A 79 -14.58 -4.30 12.21
N ALA A 80 -15.23 -4.77 13.27
CA ALA A 80 -15.31 -4.05 14.55
C ALA A 80 -13.94 -3.82 15.20
N HIS A 81 -13.05 -4.82 15.09
CA HIS A 81 -11.76 -4.82 15.79
C HIS A 81 -10.56 -4.70 14.86
N GLY A 82 -10.78 -4.45 13.57
CA GLY A 82 -9.65 -4.33 12.66
C GLY A 82 -10.02 -4.06 11.21
N LYS A 83 -8.99 -3.71 10.43
CA LYS A 83 -9.10 -3.41 9.01
C LYS A 83 -7.83 -3.73 8.25
N ILE A 84 -7.99 -4.04 6.97
CA ILE A 84 -6.93 -4.20 5.98
C ILE A 84 -7.23 -3.20 4.86
N VAL A 85 -6.35 -2.22 4.68
CA VAL A 85 -6.51 -1.14 3.70
C VAL A 85 -5.24 -1.04 2.88
N TYR A 86 -5.40 -1.01 1.56
CA TYR A 86 -4.32 -0.70 0.62
C TYR A 86 -4.45 0.77 0.20
N LEU A 87 -3.34 1.51 0.28
CA LEU A 87 -3.30 2.95 0.00
C LEU A 87 -2.38 3.21 -1.19
N LEU A 88 -2.88 3.96 -2.16
CA LEU A 88 -2.09 4.57 -3.23
C LEU A 88 -1.89 6.04 -2.89
N GLU A 89 -0.64 6.47 -2.69
CA GLU A 89 -0.29 7.85 -2.36
C GLU A 89 0.59 8.45 -3.48
N ALA A 90 0.19 9.61 -3.97
CA ALA A 90 1.02 10.47 -4.81
C ALA A 90 1.61 11.59 -3.94
N ARG A 91 2.92 11.80 -4.05
CA ARG A 91 3.65 12.85 -3.31
C ARG A 91 4.42 13.74 -4.28
N LEU A 92 4.16 15.05 -4.20
CA LEU A 92 4.92 16.09 -4.89
C LEU A 92 5.75 16.87 -3.87
N SER A 93 7.06 16.73 -3.99
CA SER A 93 8.05 17.43 -3.18
C SER A 93 8.74 18.51 -4.01
N ARG A 94 8.91 19.71 -3.44
CA ARG A 94 9.60 20.84 -4.08
C ARG A 94 10.51 21.51 -3.07
N SER A 95 11.69 21.95 -3.52
CA SER A 95 12.62 22.67 -2.64
C SER A 95 11.96 23.90 -2.02
N LEU A 96 12.24 24.13 -0.73
CA LEU A 96 11.71 25.26 0.07
C LEU A 96 10.17 25.31 0.13
N ARG A 97 9.48 24.19 -0.11
CA ARG A 97 8.02 24.10 -0.02
C ARG A 97 7.63 22.84 0.73
N MET A 98 6.49 22.90 1.42
CA MET A 98 5.91 21.70 2.01
C MET A 98 5.44 20.73 0.93
N ASP A 99 5.57 19.45 1.23
CA ASP A 99 5.12 18.38 0.34
C ASP A 99 3.61 18.38 0.19
N LYS A 100 3.16 18.26 -1.05
CA LYS A 100 1.75 17.99 -1.33
C LYS A 100 1.56 16.49 -1.50
N LYS A 101 0.60 15.92 -0.78
CA LYS A 101 0.25 14.51 -0.84
C LYS A 101 -1.22 14.36 -1.18
N GLU A 102 -1.52 13.38 -2.00
CA GLU A 102 -2.88 12.96 -2.32
C GLU A 102 -2.92 11.43 -2.20
N SER A 103 -3.95 10.87 -1.59
CA SER A 103 -4.01 9.42 -1.37
C SER A 103 -5.40 8.87 -1.59
N THR A 104 -5.48 7.67 -2.15
CA THR A 104 -6.75 6.96 -2.37
C THR A 104 -6.65 5.53 -1.89
N LYS A 105 -7.78 4.99 -1.40
CA LYS A 105 -7.87 3.61 -0.93
C LYS A 105 -8.20 2.70 -2.11
N LEU A 106 -7.50 1.57 -2.19
CA LEU A 106 -7.75 0.53 -3.18
C LEU A 106 -8.51 -0.62 -2.52
N SER A 107 -9.55 -1.09 -3.19
CA SER A 107 -10.23 -2.35 -2.86
C SER A 107 -9.50 -3.49 -3.56
N PHE A 108 -8.89 -4.36 -2.77
CA PHE A 108 -8.20 -5.56 -3.26
C PHE A 108 -9.00 -6.81 -2.91
N VAL A 109 -9.30 -7.60 -3.94
CA VAL A 109 -9.90 -8.93 -3.84
C VAL A 109 -8.93 -9.90 -4.51
N PRO A 110 -8.35 -10.86 -3.77
CA PRO A 110 -7.44 -11.83 -4.35
C PRO A 110 -8.19 -12.71 -5.35
N ARG A 111 -7.51 -13.11 -6.42
CA ARG A 111 -8.04 -14.13 -7.31
C ARG A 111 -7.90 -15.48 -6.59
N PRO A 112 -8.98 -16.27 -6.47
CA PRO A 112 -8.87 -17.60 -5.89
C PRO A 112 -7.94 -18.44 -6.76
N ASP A 113 -6.94 -19.06 -6.13
CA ASP A 113 -6.18 -20.11 -6.79
C ASP A 113 -7.05 -21.36 -6.79
N LEU A 114 -7.59 -21.72 -7.96
CA LEU A 114 -8.41 -22.91 -8.16
C LEU A 114 -7.56 -24.18 -8.35
N SER A 115 -6.27 -24.12 -8.03
CA SER A 115 -5.41 -25.31 -8.05
C SER A 115 -5.98 -26.39 -7.11
N PRO A 116 -6.08 -27.66 -7.55
CA PRO A 116 -6.65 -28.76 -6.75
C PRO A 116 -5.92 -29.05 -5.43
N ALA A 117 -4.72 -28.46 -5.23
CA ALA A 117 -3.90 -28.59 -4.04
C ALA A 117 -4.28 -27.60 -2.91
N SER A 118 -5.12 -26.62 -3.21
CA SER A 118 -5.71 -25.73 -2.21
C SER A 118 -6.71 -26.57 -1.42
N GLY A 119 -6.45 -26.83 -0.14
CA GLY A 119 -7.26 -27.68 0.76
C GLY A 119 -8.70 -27.20 1.01
N VAL A 120 -9.43 -26.84 -0.03
CA VAL A 120 -10.83 -26.38 -0.05
C VAL A 120 -11.78 -27.46 0.47
N MET A 121 -11.35 -28.72 0.51
CA MET A 121 -12.12 -29.84 1.07
C MET A 121 -11.71 -30.26 2.48
N THR A 122 -10.79 -29.56 3.16
CA THR A 122 -10.50 -29.93 4.55
C THR A 122 -11.55 -29.35 5.49
N PRO A 123 -12.24 -30.18 6.31
CA PRO A 123 -13.17 -29.68 7.30
C PRO A 123 -12.41 -28.81 8.31
N GLN A 124 -12.81 -27.54 8.44
CA GLN A 124 -12.32 -26.65 9.47
C GLN A 124 -13.13 -26.91 10.74
N HIS A 125 -12.58 -27.72 11.65
CA HIS A 125 -13.19 -27.93 12.96
C HIS A 125 -12.69 -26.83 13.90
N GLU A 126 -13.58 -25.94 14.34
CA GLU A 126 -13.32 -25.11 15.51
C GLU A 126 -13.52 -26.00 16.75
N SER A 127 -12.47 -26.19 17.54
CA SER A 127 -12.62 -26.74 18.89
C SER A 127 -13.13 -25.63 19.80
N LYS A 128 -14.29 -25.88 20.42
CA LYS A 128 -14.89 -25.07 21.48
C LYS A 128 -14.02 -25.01 22.73
#